data_AF-A0A7S2JGB6-F1
#
_entry.id   AF-A0A7S2JGB6-F1
#
_cell.length_a   1.000
_cell.length_b   1.000
_cell.length_c   1.000
_cell.angle_alpha   90.00
_cell.angle_beta   90.00
_cell.angle_gamma   90.00
#
_symmetry.space_group_name_H-M   'P 1'
#
loop_
_entity.id
_entity.type
_entity.pdbx_description
1 polymer ?
#
loop_
_entity_poly.entity_id
_entity_poly.type
_entity_poly.pdbx_seq_one_letter_code
_entity_poly.pdbx_strand_id
1 'polypeptide(L)'
;HGLGVLLDMHAWIGSQNGLDNSGETKFVKWALSDPSQGGYAPRGTFEHWANKGWDWIINSTADWGMAMQLINKPHWEHSMAVITSVVAKYGRHPAVWGISPVNEIGAWTPMDVIRKFMWEAYNIVRAGAPHWIYVMDSSFRGSELGREGFMRGCPNKAMDKHPYHAWAPW
;
A
#
# COMPACT_ATOMS: atom_id res chain seq x y z
N HIS A 1 26.64 -9.48 -11.12
CA HIS A 1 26.05 -8.26 -11.74
C HIS A 1 26.16 -7.00 -10.88
N GLY A 2 26.58 -7.04 -9.61
CA GLY A 2 26.81 -5.82 -8.80
C GLY A 2 25.55 -5.01 -8.49
N LEU A 3 24.37 -5.61 -8.63
CA LEU A 3 23.08 -4.96 -8.39
C LEU A 3 22.64 -5.13 -6.94
N GLY A 4 22.10 -4.05 -6.37
CA GLY A 4 21.30 -4.10 -5.15
C GLY A 4 19.82 -4.25 -5.48
N VAL A 5 19.04 -4.80 -4.56
CA VAL A 5 17.60 -4.98 -4.71
C VAL A 5 16.84 -4.43 -3.51
N LEU A 6 15.66 -3.88 -3.78
CA LEU A 6 14.63 -3.58 -2.79
C LEU A 6 13.55 -4.66 -2.92
N LEU A 7 13.11 -5.20 -1.80
CA LEU A 7 11.96 -6.10 -1.78
C LEU A 7 10.69 -5.25 -1.62
N ASP A 8 9.73 -5.40 -2.53
CA ASP A 8 8.48 -4.66 -2.45
C ASP A 8 7.31 -5.62 -2.21
N MET A 9 6.58 -5.36 -1.12
CA MET A 9 5.39 -6.12 -0.77
C MET A 9 4.21 -5.58 -1.58
N HIS A 10 4.11 -6.06 -2.81
CA HIS A 10 3.24 -5.47 -3.83
C HIS A 10 1.76 -5.86 -3.70
N ALA A 11 1.46 -6.96 -3.01
CA ALA A 11 0.13 -7.55 -2.94
C ALA A 11 -0.15 -8.08 -1.53
N TRP A 12 -1.30 -7.71 -0.99
CA TRP A 12 -1.78 -8.18 0.31
C TRP A 12 -3.14 -8.88 0.21
N ILE A 13 -3.41 -9.80 1.14
CA ILE A 13 -4.72 -10.46 1.26
C ILE A 13 -5.79 -9.37 1.43
N GLY A 14 -6.87 -9.49 0.65
CA GLY A 14 -7.95 -8.52 0.62
C GLY A 14 -7.66 -7.26 -0.20
N SER A 15 -6.50 -7.19 -0.87
CA SER A 15 -6.01 -6.03 -1.63
C SER A 15 -5.87 -4.75 -0.81
N GLN A 16 -4.75 -4.06 -0.95
CA GLN A 16 -4.53 -2.77 -0.30
C GLN A 16 -5.11 -1.58 -1.08
N ASN A 17 -5.53 -1.76 -2.34
CA ASN A 17 -5.91 -0.64 -3.22
C ASN A 17 -7.02 -0.95 -4.25
N GLY A 18 -7.45 -2.20 -4.35
CA GLY A 18 -8.47 -2.69 -5.28
C GLY A 18 -8.04 -2.78 -6.73
N LEU A 19 -6.77 -2.52 -7.05
CA LEU A 19 -6.22 -2.58 -8.40
C LEU A 19 -5.70 -3.98 -8.72
N ASP A 20 -5.63 -4.32 -10.00
CA ASP A 20 -5.06 -5.59 -10.48
C ASP A 20 -3.62 -5.84 -10.00
N ASN A 21 -2.80 -4.79 -9.88
CA ASN A 21 -1.42 -4.90 -9.40
C ASN A 21 -1.32 -5.46 -7.97
N SER A 22 -2.35 -5.31 -7.14
CA SER A 22 -2.40 -5.90 -5.80
C SER A 22 -2.77 -7.39 -5.78
N GLY A 23 -2.98 -8.01 -6.95
CA GLY A 23 -3.37 -9.41 -7.12
C GLY A 23 -4.87 -9.68 -7.01
N GLU A 24 -5.68 -8.68 -6.60
CA GLU A 24 -7.13 -8.81 -6.51
C GLU A 24 -7.84 -7.50 -6.90
N THR A 25 -8.39 -7.45 -8.12
CA THR A 25 -9.27 -6.36 -8.56
C THR A 25 -10.63 -6.49 -7.86
N LYS A 26 -11.04 -5.47 -7.11
CA LYS A 26 -12.35 -5.45 -6.44
C LYS A 26 -13.33 -4.47 -7.10
N PHE A 27 -14.62 -4.81 -7.01
CA PHE A 27 -15.76 -3.96 -7.38
C PHE A 27 -15.80 -3.52 -8.87
N VAL A 28 -15.52 -4.44 -9.79
CA VAL A 28 -15.70 -4.22 -11.23
C VAL A 28 -17.19 -4.23 -11.60
N LYS A 29 -17.65 -3.26 -12.39
CA LYS A 29 -19.02 -3.21 -12.91
C LYS A 29 -19.03 -3.16 -14.43
N TRP A 30 -19.99 -3.82 -15.06
CA TRP A 30 -20.24 -3.63 -16.49
C TRP A 30 -20.70 -2.19 -16.75
N ALA A 31 -20.15 -1.55 -17.78
CA ALA A 31 -20.57 -0.22 -18.19
C ALA A 31 -21.98 -0.29 -18.80
N LEU A 32 -22.97 0.21 -18.06
CA LEU A 32 -24.38 0.23 -18.46
C LEU A 32 -24.80 1.52 -19.18
N SER A 33 -24.01 2.60 -19.06
CA SER A 33 -24.31 3.92 -19.63
C SER A 33 -23.44 4.26 -20.84
N ASP A 34 -23.98 5.13 -21.69
CA ASP A 34 -23.29 5.71 -22.84
C ASP A 34 -22.29 6.79 -22.35
N PRO A 35 -21.02 6.79 -22.79
CA PRO A 35 -20.00 7.77 -22.41
C PRO A 35 -20.40 9.24 -22.68
N SER A 36 -21.45 9.48 -23.47
CA SER A 36 -22.07 10.81 -23.62
C SER A 36 -22.64 11.43 -22.32
N GLN A 37 -22.77 10.66 -21.23
CA GLN A 37 -23.20 11.15 -19.90
C GLN A 37 -22.05 11.31 -18.87
N GLY A 38 -20.80 11.43 -19.32
CA GLY A 38 -19.65 11.62 -18.42
C GLY A 38 -19.09 10.33 -17.80
N GLY A 39 -19.47 9.17 -18.34
CA GLY A 39 -18.86 7.89 -17.99
C GLY A 39 -17.52 7.69 -18.71
N TYR A 40 -16.51 7.20 -17.99
CA TYR A 40 -15.17 6.94 -18.54
C TYR A 40 -15.10 5.67 -19.42
N ALA A 41 -16.19 4.90 -19.53
CA ALA A 41 -16.21 3.57 -20.13
C ALA A 41 -17.35 3.41 -21.15
N PRO A 42 -17.07 3.02 -22.41
CA PRO A 42 -18.10 2.71 -23.42
C PRO A 42 -19.01 1.54 -23.02
N ARG A 43 -20.26 1.51 -23.50
CA ARG A 43 -21.12 0.32 -23.33
C ARG A 43 -20.43 -0.93 -23.86
N GLY A 44 -20.47 -2.01 -23.08
CA GLY A 44 -19.78 -3.27 -23.40
C GLY A 44 -18.35 -3.38 -22.86
N THR A 45 -17.86 -2.37 -22.14
CA THR A 45 -16.63 -2.47 -21.33
C THR A 45 -16.98 -2.57 -19.84
N PHE A 46 -15.96 -2.53 -18.98
CA PHE A 46 -16.12 -2.49 -17.53
C PHE A 46 -15.60 -1.17 -16.95
N GLU A 47 -16.26 -0.69 -15.90
CA GLU A 47 -15.82 0.41 -15.07
C GLU A 47 -15.23 -0.14 -13.77
N HIS A 48 -14.00 0.25 -13.47
CA HIS A 48 -13.28 -0.18 -12.27
C HIS A 48 -12.80 0.99 -11.42
N TRP A 49 -12.15 1.99 -12.01
CA TRP A 49 -11.55 3.11 -11.25
C TRP A 49 -12.52 3.87 -10.35
N ALA A 50 -13.77 4.09 -10.80
CA ALA A 50 -14.80 4.77 -10.02
C ALA A 50 -15.37 3.91 -8.87
N ASN A 51 -15.19 2.59 -8.94
CA ASN A 51 -15.81 1.64 -8.03
C ASN A 51 -14.79 0.90 -7.14
N LYS A 52 -13.49 1.04 -7.41
CA LYS A 52 -12.43 0.29 -6.71
C LYS A 52 -12.49 0.47 -5.19
N GLY A 53 -12.06 -0.55 -4.49
CA GLY A 53 -12.04 -0.60 -3.03
C GLY A 53 -11.15 -1.72 -2.53
N TRP A 54 -10.92 -1.76 -1.23
CA TRP A 54 -9.94 -2.64 -0.59
C TRP A 54 -10.48 -3.21 0.71
N ASP A 55 -9.94 -4.34 1.14
CA ASP A 55 -10.32 -5.02 2.38
C ASP A 55 -9.11 -5.61 3.10
N TRP A 56 -7.92 -5.04 2.87
CA TRP A 56 -6.67 -5.47 3.50
C TRP A 56 -6.67 -5.25 5.01
N ILE A 57 -6.10 -4.15 5.51
CA ILE A 57 -6.10 -3.84 6.96
C ILE A 57 -7.34 -3.08 7.41
N ILE A 58 -8.11 -2.56 6.46
CA ILE A 58 -9.38 -1.90 6.69
C ILE A 58 -10.21 -2.01 5.42
N ASN A 59 -11.53 -2.13 5.60
CA ASN A 59 -12.47 -2.13 4.49
C ASN A 59 -12.68 -0.70 3.96
N SER A 60 -12.65 -0.51 2.64
CA SER A 60 -12.85 0.80 2.01
C SER A 60 -14.26 1.38 2.22
N THR A 61 -15.23 0.57 2.64
CA THR A 61 -16.59 1.01 2.97
C THR A 61 -16.82 1.13 4.48
N ALA A 62 -15.78 1.00 5.30
CA ALA A 62 -15.88 1.14 6.76
C ALA A 62 -16.27 2.57 7.17
N ASP A 63 -16.79 2.71 8.40
CA ASP A 63 -16.90 4.02 9.03
C ASP A 63 -15.51 4.51 9.43
N TRP A 64 -15.03 5.50 8.68
CA TRP A 64 -13.72 6.10 8.84
C TRP A 64 -13.53 6.79 10.19
N GLY A 65 -14.61 7.24 10.85
CA GLY A 65 -14.55 7.78 12.21
C GLY A 65 -14.21 6.73 13.28
N MET A 66 -14.38 5.45 12.95
CA MET A 66 -14.08 4.30 13.80
C MET A 66 -13.00 3.39 13.20
N ALA A 67 -12.18 3.93 12.28
CA ALA A 67 -11.22 3.17 11.51
C ALA A 67 -10.30 2.27 12.35
N MET A 68 -9.76 2.80 13.45
CA MET A 68 -8.86 2.06 14.33
C MET A 68 -9.53 0.88 15.03
N GLN A 69 -10.83 0.97 15.32
CA GLN A 69 -11.61 -0.12 15.89
C GLN A 69 -12.00 -1.17 14.84
N LEU A 70 -11.99 -0.78 13.56
CA LEU A 70 -12.40 -1.62 12.42
C LEU A 70 -11.22 -2.23 11.67
N ILE A 71 -10.01 -2.20 12.25
CA ILE A 71 -8.84 -2.86 11.68
C ILE A 71 -9.13 -4.37 11.51
N ASN A 72 -8.93 -4.86 10.29
CA ASN A 72 -9.00 -6.28 9.98
C ASN A 72 -7.77 -7.00 10.56
N LYS A 73 -7.90 -7.43 11.82
CA LYS A 73 -6.83 -8.06 12.61
C LYS A 73 -6.23 -9.31 11.94
N PRO A 74 -7.01 -10.25 11.38
CA PRO A 74 -6.44 -11.40 10.66
C PRO A 74 -5.51 -10.99 9.49
N HIS A 75 -5.93 -10.03 8.67
CA HIS A 75 -5.11 -9.57 7.53
C HIS A 75 -3.88 -8.78 8.01
N TRP A 76 -4.03 -8.00 9.08
CA TRP A 76 -2.92 -7.32 9.74
C TRP A 76 -1.85 -8.31 10.22
N GLU A 77 -2.25 -9.30 11.00
CA GLU A 77 -1.38 -10.32 11.57
C GLU A 77 -0.68 -11.14 10.48
N HIS A 78 -1.42 -11.51 9.43
CA HIS A 78 -0.85 -12.14 8.25
C HIS A 78 0.25 -11.26 7.63
N SER A 79 0.00 -9.96 7.47
CA SER A 79 0.97 -9.03 6.87
C SER A 79 2.24 -8.91 7.71
N MET A 80 2.09 -8.78 9.03
CA MET A 80 3.23 -8.77 9.96
C MET A 80 4.03 -10.07 9.91
N ALA A 81 3.35 -11.23 9.81
CA ALA A 81 4.00 -12.54 9.70
C ALA A 81 4.79 -12.70 8.39
N VAL A 82 4.23 -12.22 7.27
CA VAL A 82 4.93 -12.23 5.98
C VAL A 82 6.17 -11.32 6.02
N ILE A 83 6.04 -10.08 6.52
CA ILE A 83 7.18 -9.16 6.64
C ILE A 83 8.27 -9.78 7.54
N THR A 84 7.87 -10.38 8.67
CA THR A 84 8.79 -11.09 9.56
C THR A 84 9.52 -12.21 8.83
N SER A 85 8.80 -13.01 8.03
CA SER A 85 9.38 -14.11 7.26
C SER A 85 10.35 -13.64 6.19
N VAL A 86 10.03 -12.53 5.49
CA VAL A 86 10.90 -11.90 4.49
C VAL A 86 12.18 -11.37 5.15
N VAL A 87 12.06 -10.68 6.28
CA VAL A 87 13.21 -10.18 7.05
C VAL A 87 14.06 -11.33 7.57
N ALA A 88 13.44 -12.40 8.11
CA ALA A 88 14.19 -13.57 8.58
C ALA A 88 14.94 -14.28 7.44
N LYS A 89 14.32 -14.38 6.27
CA LYS A 89 14.89 -15.09 5.11
C LYS A 89 16.00 -14.29 4.42
N TYR A 90 15.78 -12.99 4.21
CA TYR A 90 16.65 -12.17 3.36
C TYR A 90 17.44 -11.11 4.13
N GLY A 91 17.16 -10.89 5.42
CA GLY A 91 17.73 -9.82 6.25
C GLY A 91 19.25 -9.74 6.32
N ARG A 92 19.96 -10.80 5.94
CA ARG A 92 21.43 -10.87 5.90
C ARG A 92 21.99 -11.04 4.48
N HIS A 93 21.14 -11.06 3.47
CA HIS A 93 21.56 -11.27 2.09
C HIS A 93 22.20 -9.98 1.55
N PRO A 94 23.47 -10.01 1.11
CA PRO A 94 24.24 -8.79 0.80
C PRO A 94 23.69 -7.99 -0.39
N ALA A 95 22.91 -8.63 -1.27
CA ALA A 95 22.25 -7.93 -2.37
C ALA A 95 20.98 -7.16 -1.96
N VAL A 96 20.36 -7.49 -0.81
CA VAL A 96 19.10 -6.87 -0.41
C VAL A 96 19.38 -5.64 0.44
N TRP A 97 18.98 -4.48 -0.06
CA TRP A 97 19.26 -3.20 0.57
C TRP A 97 18.12 -2.71 1.46
N GLY A 98 16.91 -3.25 1.26
CA GLY A 98 15.74 -2.72 1.95
C GLY A 98 14.45 -3.40 1.55
N ILE A 99 13.38 -2.88 2.14
CA ILE A 99 12.01 -3.34 1.92
C ILE A 99 11.05 -2.15 1.86
N SER A 100 10.10 -2.22 0.92
CA SER A 100 8.84 -1.48 0.97
C SER A 100 7.76 -2.42 1.55
N PRO A 101 7.19 -2.12 2.72
CA PRO A 101 6.28 -3.01 3.43
C PRO A 101 4.90 -3.07 2.78
N VAL A 102 4.57 -2.14 1.88
CA VAL A 102 3.34 -2.14 1.09
C VAL A 102 3.46 -1.16 -0.08
N ASN A 103 3.00 -1.58 -1.25
CA ASN A 103 2.89 -0.76 -2.45
C ASN A 103 1.51 -0.09 -2.58
N GLU A 104 1.49 1.19 -2.97
CA GLU A 104 0.32 1.96 -3.43
C GLU A 104 -0.97 1.73 -2.64
N ILE A 105 -0.99 2.07 -1.34
CA ILE A 105 -2.19 1.92 -0.50
C ILE A 105 -3.34 2.76 -1.07
N GLY A 106 -4.58 2.25 -0.97
CA GLY A 106 -5.77 2.97 -1.39
C GLY A 106 -5.82 4.39 -0.80
N ALA A 107 -5.91 5.40 -1.68
CA ALA A 107 -5.68 6.82 -1.35
C ALA A 107 -6.51 7.33 -0.16
N TRP A 108 -7.70 6.76 0.06
CA TRP A 108 -8.59 7.20 1.14
C TRP A 108 -8.25 6.59 2.49
N THR A 109 -7.45 5.51 2.56
CA THR A 109 -7.10 4.76 3.78
C THR A 109 -6.66 5.67 4.92
N PRO A 110 -7.14 5.46 6.17
CA PRO A 110 -7.00 6.44 7.23
C PRO A 110 -5.53 6.55 7.61
N MET A 111 -5.03 7.78 7.78
CA MET A 111 -3.60 7.98 7.97
C MET A 111 -3.09 7.41 9.30
N ASP A 112 -3.93 7.38 10.34
CA ASP A 112 -3.62 6.73 11.62
C ASP A 112 -3.46 5.22 11.48
N VAL A 113 -4.34 4.55 10.73
CA VAL A 113 -4.23 3.11 10.40
C VAL A 113 -2.94 2.83 9.64
N ILE A 114 -2.60 3.65 8.64
CA ILE A 114 -1.37 3.49 7.85
C ILE A 114 -0.14 3.74 8.71
N ARG A 115 -0.11 4.81 9.50
CA ARG A 115 1.02 5.12 10.38
C ARG A 115 1.23 4.02 11.40
N LYS A 116 0.16 3.44 11.94
CA LYS A 116 0.24 2.26 12.82
C LYS A 116 0.88 1.08 12.08
N PHE A 117 0.46 0.78 10.85
CA PHE A 117 1.01 -0.33 10.07
C PHE A 117 2.49 -0.12 9.77
N MET A 118 2.83 1.08 9.28
CA MET A 118 4.19 1.48 8.95
C MET A 118 5.10 1.45 10.18
N TRP A 119 4.61 1.81 11.36
CA TRP A 119 5.40 1.78 12.59
C TRP A 119 5.71 0.35 13.03
N GLU A 120 4.71 -0.54 13.00
CA GLU A 120 4.90 -1.94 13.40
C GLU A 120 5.82 -2.69 12.44
N ALA A 121 5.60 -2.55 11.13
CA ALA A 121 6.49 -3.12 10.12
C ALA A 121 7.92 -2.55 10.21
N TYR A 122 8.08 -1.24 10.50
CA TYR A 122 9.39 -0.65 10.73
C TYR A 122 10.13 -1.32 11.90
N ASN A 123 9.43 -1.58 13.01
CA ASN A 123 10.02 -2.23 14.18
C ASN A 123 10.47 -3.67 13.88
N ILE A 124 9.69 -4.43 13.10
CA ILE A 124 10.09 -5.77 12.63
C ILE A 124 11.40 -5.69 11.83
N VAL A 125 11.47 -4.74 10.87
CA VAL A 125 12.66 -4.57 10.04
C VAL A 125 13.86 -4.11 10.87
N ARG A 126 13.68 -3.19 11.83
CA ARG A 126 14.79 -2.76 12.70
C ARG A 126 15.30 -3.89 13.58
N ALA A 127 14.44 -4.78 14.05
CA ALA A 127 14.83 -5.93 14.87
C ALA A 127 15.65 -6.97 14.07
N GLY A 128 15.26 -7.27 12.83
CA GLY A 128 15.90 -8.33 12.05
C GLY A 128 16.95 -7.87 11.03
N ALA A 129 16.83 -6.64 10.52
CA ALA A 129 17.69 -6.06 9.49
C ALA A 129 17.87 -4.54 9.70
N PRO A 130 18.53 -4.08 10.78
CA PRO A 130 18.65 -2.65 11.11
C PRO A 130 19.43 -1.82 10.09
N HIS A 131 20.18 -2.46 9.20
CA HIS A 131 20.94 -1.81 8.12
C HIS A 131 20.09 -1.59 6.85
N TRP A 132 18.93 -2.24 6.72
CA TRP A 132 18.05 -2.07 5.57
C TRP A 132 17.47 -0.67 5.49
N ILE A 133 17.24 -0.19 4.28
CA ILE A 133 16.39 0.98 4.01
C ILE A 133 14.93 0.55 4.15
N TYR A 134 14.19 1.25 5.00
CA TYR A 134 12.75 1.11 5.12
C TYR A 134 12.06 2.11 4.20
N VAL A 135 11.48 1.61 3.12
CA VAL A 135 10.89 2.43 2.06
C VAL A 135 9.41 2.58 2.34
N MET A 136 8.92 3.81 2.48
CA MET A 136 7.51 4.07 2.72
C MET A 136 6.87 4.56 1.42
N ASP A 137 5.88 3.84 0.92
CA ASP A 137 5.06 4.28 -0.20
C ASP A 137 4.20 5.50 0.19
N SER A 138 4.23 6.55 -0.63
CA SER A 138 3.45 7.78 -0.40
C SER A 138 1.98 7.66 -0.76
N SER A 139 1.59 6.62 -1.50
CA SER A 139 0.23 6.26 -1.86
C SER A 139 -0.54 7.42 -2.46
N PHE A 140 0.14 8.13 -3.37
CA PHE A 140 -0.36 9.31 -4.08
C PHE A 140 -0.68 10.52 -3.19
N ARG A 141 -0.29 10.50 -1.91
CA ARG A 141 -0.52 11.57 -0.90
C ARG A 141 0.72 12.39 -0.60
N GLY A 142 1.78 12.23 -1.39
CA GLY A 142 3.01 13.02 -1.26
C GLY A 142 3.68 12.84 0.10
N SER A 143 3.77 13.91 0.89
CA SER A 143 4.44 13.91 2.19
C SER A 143 3.50 13.72 3.39
N GLU A 144 2.22 13.41 3.16
CA GLU A 144 1.21 13.34 4.22
C GLU A 144 1.53 12.31 5.31
N LEU A 145 2.11 11.17 4.92
CA LEU A 145 2.55 10.13 5.84
C LEU A 145 3.55 10.67 6.88
N GLY A 146 4.46 11.55 6.47
CA GLY A 146 5.49 12.15 7.32
C GLY A 146 5.06 13.40 8.12
N ARG A 147 3.79 13.82 8.04
CA ARG A 147 3.28 14.95 8.84
C ARG A 147 3.33 14.64 10.33
N GLU A 148 3.20 15.69 11.15
CA GLU A 148 3.19 15.60 12.62
C GLU A 148 4.46 14.97 13.22
N GLY A 149 5.54 14.91 12.44
CA GLY A 149 6.79 14.31 12.88
C GLY A 149 6.77 12.77 12.92
N PHE A 150 5.83 12.13 12.23
CA PHE A 150 5.82 10.67 12.11
C PHE A 150 7.18 10.16 11.60
N MET A 151 7.78 9.25 12.37
CA MET A 151 9.13 8.68 12.14
C MET A 151 10.28 9.71 12.03
N ARG A 152 10.11 10.93 12.57
CA ARG A 152 11.21 11.89 12.73
C ARG A 152 12.29 11.27 13.61
N GLY A 153 13.55 11.35 13.18
CA GLY A 153 14.69 10.76 13.90
C GLY A 153 14.94 9.27 13.64
N CYS A 154 14.00 8.52 13.04
CA CYS A 154 14.24 7.13 12.67
C CYS A 154 15.32 7.01 11.56
N PRO A 155 16.36 6.18 11.74
CA PRO A 155 17.40 5.97 10.72
C PRO A 155 16.90 5.15 9.53
N ASN A 156 17.68 5.16 8.44
CA ASN A 156 17.56 4.26 7.29
C ASN A 156 16.13 4.12 6.76
N LYS A 157 15.51 5.26 6.44
CA LYS A 157 14.17 5.31 5.83
C LYS A 157 14.18 6.16 4.57
N ALA A 158 13.30 5.83 3.63
CA ALA A 158 13.08 6.56 2.40
C ALA A 158 11.58 6.71 2.12
N MET A 159 11.21 7.62 1.23
CA MET A 159 9.85 7.78 0.73
C MET A 159 9.82 7.40 -0.74
N ASP A 160 8.87 6.56 -1.13
CA ASP A 160 8.62 6.16 -2.51
C ASP A 160 7.48 6.98 -3.11
N LYS A 161 7.65 7.40 -4.36
CA LYS A 161 6.71 8.26 -5.09
C LYS A 161 6.58 7.74 -6.51
N HIS A 162 5.34 7.60 -6.98
CA HIS A 162 5.04 7.11 -8.33
C HIS A 162 4.43 8.25 -9.16
N PRO A 163 5.26 9.14 -9.75
CA PRO A 163 4.79 10.21 -10.63
C PRO A 163 4.37 9.62 -11.98
N TYR A 164 3.15 9.94 -12.36
CA TYR A 164 2.43 9.27 -13.42
C TYR A 164 1.61 10.31 -14.19
N HIS A 165 1.90 10.49 -15.49
CA HIS A 165 1.27 11.54 -16.32
C HIS A 165 0.33 10.97 -17.39
N ALA A 166 -0.14 9.73 -17.22
CA ALA A 166 -0.97 9.04 -18.22
C ALA A 166 -2.43 8.78 -17.78
N TRP A 167 -2.78 9.03 -16.51
CA TRP A 167 -4.06 8.58 -15.92
C TRP A 167 -5.02 9.71 -15.53
N ALA A 168 -4.73 10.96 -15.91
CA ALA A 168 -5.66 12.08 -15.79
C ALA A 168 -5.73 12.82 -17.14
N PRO A 169 -6.93 13.15 -17.65
CA PRO A 169 -7.06 14.02 -18.83
C PRO A 169 -6.54 15.41 -18.48
N TRP A 170 -5.75 15.98 -19.40
CA TRP A 170 -5.29 17.37 -19.38
C TRP A 170 -6.40 18.35 -19.71
#